data_AF-G8ZX79-F1
#
_entry.id   AF-G8ZX79-F1
#
_cell.length_a   1.000
_cell.length_b   1.000
_cell.length_c   1.000
_cell.angle_alpha   90.00
_cell.angle_beta   90.00
_cell.angle_gamma   90.00
#
_symmetry.space_group_name_H-M   'P 1'
#
loop_
_entity.id
_entity.type
_entity.pdbx_description
1 polymer ?
#
loop_
_entity_poly.entity_id
_entity_poly.type
_entity_poly.pdbx_seq_one_letter_code
_entity_poly.pdbx_strand_id
1 'polypeptide(L)'
;MATSNLQRSPAAEQTASCATILDTLKHLHSVTVGESFYFNSVKISDSSLRKCCENYWHQSLPDRLSDEQLDLTRLQLLIRFTDLVNEFEERPADRNILFNLREQLQSIFPRNSDARISYHRQKPTSHIGTCLLDLKIVTVAFIDTLIKFCQILQQYDDSNAFCYSVVCSIQDQFVRPYLLILWARAKKELRV
;
A
#
# COMPACT_ATOMS: atom_id res chain seq x y z
N MET A 1 -46.19 -16.03 20.46
CA MET A 1 -45.16 -17.10 20.37
C MET A 1 -45.20 -17.61 18.93
N ALA A 2 -44.19 -17.54 18.08
CA ALA A 2 -42.82 -17.08 18.14
C ALA A 2 -42.49 -16.42 16.78
N THR A 3 -41.94 -15.21 16.78
CA THR A 3 -41.40 -14.58 15.57
C THR A 3 -39.96 -15.02 15.40
N SER A 4 -39.70 -15.73 14.31
CA SER A 4 -38.37 -16.12 13.85
C SER A 4 -37.49 -14.88 13.68
N ASN A 5 -36.48 -14.74 14.53
CA ASN A 5 -35.38 -13.80 14.34
C ASN A 5 -34.50 -14.35 13.22
N LEU A 6 -34.74 -13.88 12.00
CA LEU A 6 -33.75 -13.89 10.92
C LEU A 6 -32.60 -12.97 11.34
N GLN A 7 -31.68 -13.56 12.08
CA GLN A 7 -30.40 -12.98 12.43
C GLN A 7 -29.61 -12.87 11.11
N ARG A 8 -29.76 -11.72 10.43
CA ARG A 8 -28.90 -11.35 9.31
C ARG A 8 -27.46 -11.38 9.82
N SER A 9 -26.71 -12.37 9.35
CA SER A 9 -25.25 -12.40 9.49
C SER A 9 -24.71 -11.05 9.03
N PRO A 10 -23.96 -10.31 9.87
CA PRO A 10 -23.27 -9.12 9.39
C PRO A 10 -22.34 -9.59 8.27
N ALA A 11 -22.19 -8.74 7.25
CA ALA A 11 -21.45 -8.99 6.03
C ALA A 11 -20.26 -9.94 6.25
N ALA A 12 -20.23 -11.04 5.49
CA ALA A 12 -18.98 -11.72 5.22
C ALA A 12 -18.08 -10.70 4.54
N GLU A 13 -17.29 -9.97 5.33
CA GLU A 13 -16.14 -9.24 4.81
C GLU A 13 -15.34 -10.27 4.03
N GLN A 14 -15.36 -10.15 2.70
CA GLN A 14 -14.48 -10.92 1.83
C GLN A 14 -13.07 -10.46 2.17
N THR A 15 -12.47 -11.16 3.11
CA THR A 15 -11.10 -10.92 3.53
C THR A 15 -10.22 -11.49 2.42
N ALA A 16 -9.33 -10.65 1.87
CA ALA A 16 -8.56 -11.07 0.71
C ALA A 16 -7.56 -12.16 1.12
N SER A 17 -7.55 -13.27 0.38
CA SER A 17 -6.50 -14.27 0.53
C SER A 17 -5.14 -13.70 0.13
N CYS A 18 -4.06 -14.30 0.64
CA CYS A 18 -2.70 -13.91 0.27
C CYS A 18 -2.50 -13.95 -1.26
N ALA A 19 -3.07 -14.96 -1.93
CA ALA A 19 -3.06 -15.07 -3.39
C ALA A 19 -3.74 -13.89 -4.10
N THR A 20 -4.91 -13.47 -3.63
CA THR A 20 -5.62 -12.32 -4.22
C THR A 20 -4.81 -11.03 -4.07
N ILE A 21 -4.18 -10.83 -2.91
CA ILE A 21 -3.32 -9.67 -2.67
C ILE A 21 -2.07 -9.73 -3.55
N LEU A 22 -1.43 -10.89 -3.69
CA LEU A 22 -0.26 -11.06 -4.55
C LEU A 22 -0.57 -10.70 -6.01
N ASP A 23 -1.68 -11.21 -6.56
CA ASP A 23 -2.07 -10.91 -7.93
C ASP A 23 -2.43 -9.42 -8.10
N THR A 24 -3.06 -8.82 -7.10
CA THR A 24 -3.35 -7.38 -7.08
C THR A 24 -2.06 -6.55 -7.05
N LEU A 25 -1.07 -6.94 -6.25
CA LEU A 25 0.23 -6.27 -6.17
C LEU A 25 1.00 -6.39 -7.49
N LYS A 26 1.03 -7.56 -8.13
CA LYS A 26 1.64 -7.74 -9.45
C LYS A 26 0.99 -6.85 -10.51
N HIS A 27 -0.34 -6.78 -10.52
CA HIS A 27 -1.06 -5.86 -11.43
C HIS A 27 -0.71 -4.40 -11.14
N LEU A 28 -0.76 -4.00 -9.86
CA LEU A 28 -0.36 -2.65 -9.43
C LEU A 28 1.06 -2.32 -9.84
N HIS A 29 2.00 -3.26 -9.72
CA HIS A 29 3.37 -3.09 -10.20
C HIS A 29 3.39 -2.76 -11.69
N SER A 30 2.81 -3.63 -12.54
CA SER A 30 2.78 -3.42 -13.99
C SER A 30 2.09 -2.12 -14.41
N VAL A 31 1.03 -1.70 -13.71
CA VAL A 31 0.40 -0.39 -13.93
C VAL A 31 1.34 0.75 -13.55
N THR A 32 1.99 0.66 -12.38
CA THR A 32 2.86 1.71 -11.83
C THR A 32 4.10 1.90 -12.68
N VAL A 33 4.68 0.84 -13.25
CA VAL A 33 5.79 0.96 -14.20
C VAL A 33 5.34 1.47 -15.58
N GLY A 34 4.03 1.43 -15.88
CA GLY A 34 3.43 1.95 -17.12
C GLY A 34 3.28 0.89 -18.22
N GLU A 35 3.40 -0.39 -17.88
CA GLU A 35 3.31 -1.52 -18.80
C GLU A 35 1.87 -1.99 -19.01
N SER A 36 1.02 -1.87 -17.99
CA SER A 36 -0.37 -2.36 -18.02
C SER A 36 -1.42 -1.25 -17.93
N PHE A 37 -2.63 -1.56 -18.42
CA PHE A 37 -3.82 -0.74 -18.18
C PHE A 37 -4.25 -0.85 -16.72
N TYR A 38 -4.68 0.26 -16.12
CA TYR A 38 -5.21 0.23 -14.75
C TYR A 38 -6.51 -0.58 -14.67
N PHE A 39 -7.44 -0.28 -15.59
CA PHE A 39 -8.71 -0.98 -15.71
C PHE A 39 -9.19 -0.95 -17.16
N ASN A 40 -9.46 -2.12 -17.75
CA ASN A 40 -9.90 -2.33 -19.13
C ASN A 40 -9.14 -1.48 -20.17
N SER A 41 -9.65 -0.28 -20.47
CA SER A 41 -9.15 0.63 -21.50
C SER A 41 -8.36 1.84 -20.96
N VAL A 42 -8.22 2.01 -19.65
CA VAL A 42 -7.57 3.20 -19.08
C VAL A 42 -6.10 2.93 -18.80
N LYS A 43 -5.22 3.55 -19.58
CA LYS A 43 -3.79 3.61 -19.30
C LYS A 43 -3.47 4.95 -18.64
N ILE A 44 -3.06 4.92 -17.38
CA ILE A 44 -2.68 6.12 -16.65
C ILE A 44 -1.35 6.63 -17.19
N SER A 45 -1.29 7.90 -17.58
CA SER A 45 -0.04 8.50 -18.09
C SER A 45 1.08 8.51 -17.03
N ASP A 46 2.35 8.47 -17.45
CA ASP A 46 3.51 8.46 -16.52
C ASP A 46 3.51 9.67 -15.57
N SER A 47 3.21 10.86 -16.09
CA SER A 47 3.09 12.08 -15.29
C SER A 47 1.96 12.01 -14.25
N SER A 48 0.87 11.32 -14.57
CA SER A 48 -0.24 11.07 -13.64
C SER A 48 0.18 10.06 -12.57
N LEU A 49 0.91 9.00 -12.92
CA LEU A 49 1.43 8.00 -11.99
C LEU A 49 2.41 8.61 -10.98
N ARG A 50 3.35 9.44 -11.44
CA ARG A 50 4.27 10.19 -10.56
C ARG A 50 3.51 11.00 -9.52
N LYS A 51 2.51 11.78 -9.94
CA LYS A 51 1.63 12.54 -9.05
C LYS A 51 0.84 11.66 -8.09
N CYS A 52 0.38 10.49 -8.52
CA CYS A 52 -0.29 9.53 -7.64
C CYS A 52 0.64 9.04 -6.54
N CYS A 53 1.89 8.70 -6.89
CA CYS A 53 2.91 8.26 -5.93
C CYS A 53 3.28 9.38 -4.96
N GLU A 54 3.54 10.58 -5.46
CA GLU A 54 3.79 11.77 -4.63
C GLU A 54 2.67 11.99 -3.62
N ASN A 55 1.42 12.08 -4.09
CA ASN A 55 0.26 12.30 -3.22
C ASN A 55 0.13 11.21 -2.15
N TYR A 56 0.44 9.96 -2.49
CA TYR A 56 0.34 8.85 -1.55
C TYR A 56 1.40 8.95 -0.45
N TRP A 57 2.66 9.19 -0.81
CA TRP A 57 3.78 9.29 0.14
C TRP A 57 3.85 10.62 0.92
N HIS A 58 3.21 11.68 0.43
CA HIS A 58 3.06 12.92 1.21
C HIS A 58 1.97 12.83 2.27
N GLN A 59 1.00 11.93 2.12
CA GLN A 59 -0.07 11.74 3.11
C GLN A 59 0.34 10.82 4.26
N SER A 60 1.47 10.12 4.15
CA SER A 60 1.86 9.07 5.08
C SER A 60 2.75 9.51 6.24
N LEU A 61 3.45 10.65 6.12
CA LEU A 61 4.40 11.15 7.11
C LEU A 61 3.98 12.52 7.67
N PRO A 62 4.35 12.86 8.91
CA PRO A 62 3.98 14.12 9.56
C PRO A 62 4.60 15.35 8.86
N ASP A 63 3.81 16.43 8.74
CA ASP A 63 4.16 17.69 8.04
C ASP A 63 5.34 18.49 8.65
N ARG A 64 5.98 18.00 9.72
CA ARG A 64 6.95 18.78 10.51
C ARG A 64 8.41 18.61 10.05
N LEU A 65 8.67 17.72 9.10
CA LEU A 65 10.01 17.42 8.59
C LEU A 65 10.30 18.23 7.33
N SER A 66 11.57 18.57 7.07
CA SER A 66 11.98 19.11 5.77
C SER A 66 11.86 18.04 4.67
N ASP A 67 11.78 18.44 3.41
CA ASP A 67 11.68 17.50 2.28
C ASP A 67 12.84 16.48 2.26
N GLU A 68 14.07 16.91 2.53
CA GLU A 68 15.24 16.03 2.64
C GLU A 68 15.11 15.02 3.79
N GLN A 69 14.58 15.45 4.94
CA GLN A 69 14.35 14.58 6.09
C GLN A 69 13.24 13.58 5.81
N LEU A 70 12.19 13.99 5.08
CA LEU A 70 11.11 13.10 4.64
C LEU A 70 11.65 12.04 3.69
N ASP A 71 12.43 12.42 2.69
CA ASP A 71 13.02 11.49 1.72
C ASP A 71 13.96 10.48 2.39
N LEU A 72 14.85 10.96 3.27
CA LEU A 72 15.71 10.08 4.06
C LEU A 72 14.90 9.12 4.94
N THR A 73 13.86 9.61 5.61
CA THR A 73 12.99 8.79 6.46
C THR A 73 12.27 7.71 5.64
N ARG A 74 11.72 8.05 4.47
CA ARG A 74 11.07 7.09 3.56
C ARG A 74 12.02 5.98 3.15
N LEU A 75 13.24 6.35 2.74
CA LEU A 75 14.27 5.38 2.36
C LEU A 75 14.65 4.47 3.52
N GLN A 76 14.87 5.02 4.71
CA GLN A 76 15.21 4.23 5.89
C GLN A 76 14.11 3.25 6.26
N LEU A 77 12.84 3.67 6.20
CA LEU A 77 11.71 2.79 6.46
C LEU A 77 11.60 1.68 5.41
N LEU A 78 11.81 2.00 4.12
CA LEU A 78 11.79 1.02 3.04
C LEU A 78 12.93 0.00 3.18
N ILE A 79 14.15 0.46 3.46
CA ILE A 79 15.32 -0.40 3.68
C ILE A 79 15.03 -1.33 4.86
N ARG A 80 14.61 -0.79 6.00
CA ARG A 80 14.30 -1.58 7.18
C ARG A 80 13.19 -2.61 6.93
N PHE A 81 12.15 -2.25 6.20
CA PHE A 81 11.09 -3.19 5.83
C PHE A 81 11.63 -4.31 4.93
N THR A 82 12.46 -3.96 3.95
CA THR A 82 13.09 -4.93 3.04
C THR A 82 14.03 -5.87 3.79
N ASP A 83 14.82 -5.37 4.72
CA ASP A 83 15.70 -6.17 5.58
C ASP A 83 14.90 -7.18 6.41
N LEU A 84 13.77 -6.76 6.99
CA LEU A 84 12.89 -7.66 7.74
C LEU A 84 12.23 -8.72 6.84
N VAL A 85 11.89 -8.40 5.59
CA VAL A 85 11.37 -9.38 4.63
C VAL A 85 12.43 -10.42 4.29
N ASN A 86 13.69 -10.00 4.09
CA ASN A 86 14.81 -10.90 3.86
C ASN A 86 15.09 -11.76 5.10
N GLU A 87 15.04 -11.18 6.30
CA GLU A 87 15.19 -11.91 7.57
C GLU A 87 14.08 -12.96 7.74
N PHE A 88 12.84 -12.62 7.35
CA PHE A 88 11.72 -13.55 7.38
C PHE A 88 11.88 -14.70 6.38
N GLU A 89 12.44 -14.43 5.20
CA GLU A 89 12.76 -15.46 4.20
C GLU A 89 13.73 -16.50 4.76
N GLU A 90 14.76 -16.05 5.50
CA GLU A 90 15.74 -16.92 6.15
C GLU A 90 15.17 -17.65 7.37
N ARG A 91 14.31 -16.98 8.17
CA ARG A 91 13.79 -17.47 9.45
C ARG A 91 12.27 -17.33 9.56
N PRO A 92 11.51 -18.08 8.75
CA PRO A 92 10.08 -17.89 8.57
C PRO A 92 9.22 -18.37 9.75
N ALA A 93 9.77 -19.21 10.62
CA ALA A 93 9.09 -19.64 11.85
C ALA A 93 9.10 -18.56 12.95
N ASP A 94 9.89 -17.49 12.80
CA ASP A 94 10.03 -16.44 13.80
C ASP A 94 8.88 -15.43 13.72
N ARG A 95 7.94 -15.57 14.66
CA ARG A 95 6.77 -14.69 14.76
C ARG A 95 7.13 -13.24 15.13
N ASN A 96 8.29 -13.00 15.75
CA ASN A 96 8.71 -11.64 16.07
C ASN A 96 9.00 -10.84 14.81
N ILE A 97 9.50 -11.51 13.75
CA ILE A 97 9.74 -10.86 12.45
C ILE A 97 8.41 -10.44 11.82
N LEU A 98 7.39 -11.31 11.82
CA LEU A 98 6.05 -10.97 11.33
C LEU A 98 5.42 -9.81 12.11
N PHE A 99 5.59 -9.78 13.43
CA PHE A 99 5.16 -8.67 14.27
C PHE A 99 5.87 -7.37 13.87
N ASN A 100 7.20 -7.40 13.75
CA ASN A 100 8.00 -6.24 13.35
C ASN A 100 7.65 -5.75 11.94
N LEU A 101 7.39 -6.65 10.98
CA LEU A 101 6.93 -6.30 9.64
C LEU A 101 5.60 -5.57 9.66
N ARG A 102 4.66 -6.02 10.48
CA ARG A 102 3.37 -5.34 10.66
C ARG A 102 3.54 -3.94 11.25
N GLU A 103 4.35 -3.80 12.29
CA GLU A 103 4.63 -2.51 12.92
C GLU A 103 5.36 -1.55 11.97
N GLN A 104 6.29 -2.06 11.15
CA GLN A 104 6.94 -1.26 10.11
C GLN A 104 5.95 -0.82 9.04
N LEU A 105 5.07 -1.71 8.57
CA LEU A 105 4.04 -1.35 7.60
C LEU A 105 3.13 -0.23 8.14
N GLN A 106 2.75 -0.33 9.41
CA GLN A 106 1.96 0.70 10.10
C GLN A 106 2.75 2.01 10.29
N SER A 107 4.08 1.93 10.44
CA SER A 107 4.93 3.12 10.53
C SER A 107 5.08 3.82 9.17
N ILE A 108 5.13 3.05 8.08
CA ILE A 108 5.17 3.59 6.71
C ILE A 108 3.81 4.16 6.32
N PHE A 109 2.73 3.46 6.65
CA PHE A 109 1.35 3.80 6.29
C PHE A 109 0.44 3.65 7.50
N PRO A 110 0.36 4.68 8.37
CA PRO A 110 -0.49 4.64 9.54
C PRO A 110 -1.96 4.40 9.14
N ARG A 111 -2.63 3.48 9.85
CA ARG A 111 -4.09 3.31 9.73
C ARG A 111 -4.75 4.61 10.14
N ASN A 112 -5.16 5.40 9.16
CA ASN A 112 -5.97 6.58 9.38
C ASN A 112 -7.35 6.15 9.87
N SER A 113 -7.51 5.97 11.18
CA SER A 113 -8.82 5.70 11.79
C SER A 113 -9.77 6.91 11.72
N ASP A 114 -9.26 8.12 11.48
CA ASP A 114 -10.07 9.35 11.42
C ASP A 114 -9.66 10.36 10.34
N ALA A 115 -8.66 10.07 9.51
CA ALA A 115 -8.38 10.95 8.39
C ALA A 115 -9.43 10.67 7.29
N ARG A 116 -10.53 11.42 7.34
CA ARG A 116 -11.19 11.87 6.09
C ARG A 116 -10.04 12.20 5.15
N ILE A 117 -9.84 11.37 4.13
CA ILE A 117 -8.86 11.61 3.06
C ILE A 117 -9.26 12.99 2.52
N SER A 118 -8.59 14.01 3.04
CA SER A 118 -8.89 15.38 2.68
C SER A 118 -8.22 15.54 1.34
N TYR A 119 -8.96 15.18 0.29
CA TYR A 119 -8.68 15.57 -1.08
C TYR A 119 -8.58 17.11 -1.26
N HIS A 120 -8.74 17.86 -0.16
CA HIS A 120 -8.67 19.30 -0.05
C HIS A 120 -7.45 19.83 0.70
N ARG A 121 -6.45 19.01 1.06
CA ARG A 121 -5.18 19.57 1.53
C ARG A 121 -4.42 20.16 0.35
N GLN A 122 -4.73 21.44 0.18
CA GLN A 122 -3.99 22.59 -0.32
C GLN A 122 -2.95 22.30 -1.39
N LYS A 123 -3.08 23.08 -2.49
CA LYS A 123 -2.05 23.30 -3.50
C LYS A 123 -0.66 23.09 -2.87
N PRO A 124 0.24 22.31 -3.50
CA PRO A 124 1.62 22.32 -3.07
C PRO A 124 2.02 23.79 -3.01
N THR A 125 2.22 24.32 -1.80
CA THR A 125 2.85 25.60 -1.63
C THR A 125 4.11 25.48 -2.44
N SER A 126 4.22 26.36 -3.43
CA SER A 126 5.28 26.41 -4.42
C SER A 126 6.62 26.75 -3.78
N HIS A 127 7.05 25.92 -2.84
CA HIS A 127 8.44 25.70 -2.58
C HIS A 127 8.83 24.62 -3.57
N ILE A 128 9.55 25.09 -4.59
CA ILE A 128 10.39 24.29 -5.46
C ILE A 128 11.50 23.73 -4.55
N GLY A 129 11.12 22.91 -3.58
CA GLY A 129 11.98 21.95 -2.93
C GLY A 129 11.96 20.77 -3.88
N THR A 130 13.06 20.59 -4.60
CA THR A 130 13.27 19.39 -5.39
C THR A 130 13.21 18.21 -4.43
N CYS A 131 12.09 17.47 -4.45
CA CYS A 131 12.10 16.11 -3.92
C CYS A 131 13.25 15.40 -4.66
N LEU A 132 14.32 15.09 -3.94
CA LEU A 132 15.52 14.46 -4.53
C LEU A 132 15.19 13.03 -4.93
N LEU A 133 14.21 12.44 -4.25
CA LEU A 133 13.79 11.07 -4.43
C LEU A 133 12.63 10.96 -5.41
N ASP A 134 12.79 10.15 -6.46
CA ASP A 134 11.68 9.82 -7.35
C ASP A 134 10.71 8.87 -6.62
N LEU A 135 9.63 9.43 -6.07
CA LEU A 135 8.62 8.67 -5.31
C LEU A 135 7.92 7.59 -6.15
N LYS A 136 7.95 7.67 -7.48
CA LYS A 136 7.50 6.56 -8.34
C LYS A 136 8.44 5.36 -8.18
N ILE A 137 9.75 5.58 -8.22
CA ILE A 137 10.75 4.51 -8.03
C ILE A 137 10.61 3.88 -6.65
N VAL A 138 10.42 4.70 -5.60
CA VAL A 138 10.19 4.22 -4.23
C VAL A 138 8.93 3.35 -4.15
N THR A 139 7.85 3.79 -4.80
CA THR A 139 6.59 3.03 -4.84
C THR A 139 6.77 1.69 -5.54
N VAL A 140 7.46 1.65 -6.69
CA VAL A 140 7.75 0.42 -7.42
C VAL A 140 8.57 -0.54 -6.55
N ALA A 141 9.68 -0.06 -5.97
CA ALA A 141 10.52 -0.87 -5.10
C ALA A 141 9.75 -1.41 -3.88
N PHE A 142 8.87 -0.60 -3.29
CA PHE A 142 8.02 -1.05 -2.20
C PHE A 142 7.00 -2.12 -2.63
N ILE A 143 6.38 -1.97 -3.80
CA ILE A 143 5.49 -3.00 -4.36
C ILE A 143 6.27 -4.30 -4.61
N ASP A 144 7.49 -4.24 -5.15
CA ASP A 144 8.34 -5.42 -5.36
C ASP A 144 8.65 -6.13 -4.04
N THR A 145 9.01 -5.38 -3.00
CA THR A 145 9.23 -5.94 -1.66
C THR A 145 7.97 -6.60 -1.11
N LEU A 146 6.79 -6.01 -1.31
CA LEU A 146 5.51 -6.62 -0.91
C LEU A 146 5.17 -7.88 -1.73
N ILE A 147 5.45 -7.89 -3.04
CA ILE A 147 5.27 -9.07 -3.90
C ILE A 147 6.14 -10.21 -3.38
N LYS A 148 7.44 -9.95 -3.16
CA LYS A 148 8.38 -10.94 -2.59
C LYS A 148 7.84 -11.46 -1.26
N PHE A 149 7.43 -10.56 -0.38
CA PHE A 149 6.92 -10.95 0.93
C PHE A 149 5.65 -11.81 0.85
N CYS A 150 4.68 -11.44 0.01
CA CYS A 150 3.48 -12.25 -0.22
C CYS A 150 3.80 -13.62 -0.84
N GLN A 151 4.79 -13.72 -1.73
CA GLN A 151 5.24 -15.01 -2.28
C GLN A 151 5.85 -15.90 -1.19
N ILE A 152 6.63 -15.32 -0.27
CA ILE A 152 7.15 -16.05 0.89
C ILE A 152 5.97 -16.52 1.75
N LEU A 153 5.04 -15.61 2.09
CA LEU A 153 3.86 -15.93 2.90
C LEU A 153 3.00 -17.06 2.31
N GLN A 154 2.83 -17.15 0.99
CA GLN A 154 2.09 -18.23 0.33
C GLN A 154 2.72 -19.63 0.53
N GLN A 155 4.03 -19.69 0.78
CA GLN A 155 4.70 -20.95 1.10
C GLN A 155 4.42 -21.38 2.55
N TYR A 156 3.92 -20.47 3.38
CA TYR A 156 3.44 -20.73 4.74
C TYR A 156 1.93 -20.92 4.72
N ASP A 157 1.46 -21.82 5.57
CA ASP A 157 0.04 -22.14 5.66
C ASP A 157 -0.81 -20.88 5.86
N ASP A 158 -1.69 -20.60 4.88
CA ASP A 158 -2.65 -19.49 4.87
C ASP A 158 -3.57 -19.51 6.11
N SER A 159 -3.64 -20.64 6.83
CA SER A 159 -4.38 -20.78 8.10
C SER A 159 -3.73 -20.06 9.29
N ASN A 160 -2.47 -19.60 9.16
CA ASN A 160 -1.79 -18.89 10.23
C ASN A 160 -2.36 -17.48 10.41
N ALA A 161 -3.08 -17.28 11.52
CA ALA A 161 -3.71 -16.00 11.88
C ALA A 161 -2.74 -14.80 11.85
N PHE A 162 -1.43 -15.00 12.06
CA PHE A 162 -0.43 -13.93 11.93
C PHE A 162 -0.18 -13.55 10.47
N CYS A 163 0.02 -14.53 9.58
CA CYS A 163 0.17 -14.29 8.14
C CYS A 163 -1.06 -13.53 7.61
N TYR A 164 -2.24 -13.98 8.02
CA TYR A 164 -3.50 -13.33 7.71
C TYR A 164 -3.57 -11.86 8.20
N SER A 165 -3.21 -11.59 9.46
CA SER A 165 -3.18 -10.23 10.02
C SER A 165 -2.26 -9.29 9.24
N VAL A 166 -1.13 -9.79 8.77
CA VAL A 166 -0.18 -9.03 7.95
C VAL A 166 -0.75 -8.78 6.55
N VAL A 167 -1.34 -9.79 5.91
CA VAL A 167 -2.04 -9.64 4.61
C VAL A 167 -3.15 -8.59 4.69
N CYS A 168 -3.98 -8.62 5.75
CA CYS A 168 -4.98 -7.58 5.99
C CYS A 168 -4.34 -6.19 6.16
N SER A 169 -3.20 -6.10 6.84
CA SER A 169 -2.48 -4.83 6.99
C SER A 169 -2.00 -4.30 5.63
N ILE A 170 -1.44 -5.16 4.76
CA ILE A 170 -1.05 -4.79 3.38
C ILE A 170 -2.26 -4.29 2.59
N GLN A 171 -3.39 -5.01 2.69
CA GLN A 171 -4.61 -4.64 1.98
C GLN A 171 -5.14 -3.27 2.43
N ASP A 172 -5.26 -3.06 3.74
CA ASP A 172 -5.92 -1.87 4.30
C ASP A 172 -5.02 -0.64 4.31
N GLN A 173 -3.72 -0.79 4.55
CA GLN A 173 -2.78 0.32 4.67
C GLN A 173 -2.18 0.72 3.32
N PHE A 174 -1.99 -0.24 2.41
CA PHE A 174 -1.36 0.00 1.11
C PHE A 174 -2.28 -0.16 -0.09
N VAL A 175 -2.73 -1.39 -0.37
CA VAL A 175 -3.39 -1.73 -1.63
C VAL A 175 -4.66 -0.91 -1.86
N ARG A 176 -5.59 -0.93 -0.89
CA ARG A 176 -6.88 -0.23 -1.03
C ARG A 176 -6.69 1.28 -1.14
N PRO A 177 -5.92 1.97 -0.26
CA PRO A 177 -5.66 3.40 -0.41
C PRO A 177 -5.02 3.78 -1.75
N TYR A 178 -4.02 3.02 -2.21
CA TYR A 178 -3.33 3.33 -3.46
C TYR A 178 -4.23 3.15 -4.69
N LEU A 179 -5.04 2.07 -4.72
CA LEU A 179 -6.07 1.87 -5.75
C LEU A 179 -7.09 3.02 -5.79
N LEU A 180 -7.50 3.56 -4.65
CA LEU A 180 -8.43 4.70 -4.62
C LEU A 180 -7.82 5.96 -5.26
N ILE A 181 -6.53 6.21 -5.03
CA ILE A 181 -5.79 7.33 -5.65
C ILE A 181 -5.67 7.13 -7.16
N LEU A 182 -5.29 5.92 -7.60
CA LEU A 182 -5.21 5.59 -9.03
C LEU A 182 -6.58 5.69 -9.70
N TRP A 183 -7.65 5.22 -9.06
CA TRP A 183 -9.01 5.32 -9.58
C TRP A 183 -9.49 6.76 -9.72
N ALA A 184 -9.20 7.62 -8.74
CA ALA A 184 -9.52 9.04 -8.83
C ALA A 184 -8.82 9.70 -10.02
N ARG A 185 -7.62 9.22 -10.38
CA ARG A 185 -6.86 9.71 -11.54
C ARG A 185 -7.37 9.12 -12.86
N ALA A 186 -7.61 7.81 -12.92
CA ALA A 186 -8.18 7.12 -14.07
C ALA A 186 -9.52 7.76 -14.50
N LYS A 187 -10.39 8.11 -13.54
CA LYS A 187 -11.65 8.83 -13.80
C LYS A 187 -11.46 10.21 -14.44
N LYS A 188 -10.34 10.87 -14.22
CA LYS A 188 -10.03 12.15 -14.88
C LYS A 188 -9.57 11.94 -16.31
N GLU A 189 -8.79 10.89 -16.57
CA GLU A 189 -8.32 10.56 -17.91
C GLU A 189 -9.44 10.02 -18.81
N LEU A 190 -10.46 9.35 -18.26
CA LEU A 190 -11.66 8.93 -18.99
C LEU A 190 -12.63 10.06 -19.39
N ARG A 191 -12.50 11.24 -18.78
CA ARG A 191 -13.39 12.40 -19.05
C ARG A 191 -12.82 13.35 -20.12
N VAL A 192 -11.66 12.99 -20.67
CA VAL A 192 -11.02 13.64 -21.82
C VAL A 192 -11.43 12.86 -23.07
#